data_AF-A0A7R9Z9U4-F1
#
_entry.id   AF-A0A7R9Z9U4-F1
#
_cell.length_a   1.000
_cell.length_b   1.000
_cell.length_c   1.000
_cell.angle_alpha   90.00
_cell.angle_beta   90.00
_cell.angle_gamma   90.00
#
_symmetry.space_group_name_H-M   'P 1'
#
loop_
_entity.id
_entity.type
_entity.pdbx_description
1 polymer ?
#
loop_
_entity_poly.entity_id
_entity_poly.type
_entity_poly.pdbx_seq_one_letter_code
_entity_poly.pdbx_strand_id
1 'polypeptide(L)'
;LRRVFGHRPWVWQQYACIKVEDKLRFQEGHQSDCIICDVQKYVAELWNEWLNHPSNADFKAVFDDSRVGDFGRSELVIHIMKPFKLMEKIKEDKDVWDFEGDDSIGVYTYLGLLGTGFFVPLVIMMVQVAIPVLLALAVDGCPLIPWHVFGDVCASEEERAEGGFDLDVYYRGTYHIMAIIIFILYLVRVVPDTFVTFYNTMGAYNTAYSRLMSLRQSLWLQEDDSLGQMIGYRLDIYMNTVYVSLLYLLNIYIILHTDSVLDIILNSLAFEFVATIDEETAKNLWWDPEQRWITAGAMNVVLQKTVKLNWLRSAKLFSQQFDIDEERLRAACNDDPRLLCNESVSSSDMNNVKFMTKDEAVKFRFRKVARELHNENAIEEYEKPSVYFGSIAKYFYALFRTKDKSIFNRFFNYRTWSRWEQVLYMSPVPDLDDLFVTKDGKTELTKSLESIAPPEIEFLNFNPDDQGYGDVGLREFFSHLFDVLLFEHINASVTKAWREKTWGSFLFRCFDGVFEYAAYIITVAFPFFVIV
;
A
#
# COMPACT_ATOMS: atom_id res chain seq x y z
N LEU A 1 -24.75 9.56 -8.08
CA LEU A 1 -24.66 8.29 -8.84
C LEU A 1 -25.47 7.14 -8.22
N ARG A 2 -25.15 6.64 -7.01
CA ARG A 2 -25.86 5.50 -6.39
C ARG A 2 -27.38 5.66 -6.30
N ARG A 3 -27.87 6.87 -5.98
CA ARG A 3 -29.32 7.14 -5.95
C ARG A 3 -30.00 6.98 -7.31
N VAL A 4 -29.29 7.30 -8.40
CA VAL A 4 -29.84 7.24 -9.77
C VAL A 4 -29.72 5.83 -10.35
N PHE A 5 -28.59 5.17 -10.12
CA PHE A 5 -28.24 3.91 -10.78
C PHE A 5 -28.33 2.67 -9.87
N GLY A 6 -28.70 2.84 -8.59
CA GLY A 6 -28.71 1.77 -7.60
C GLY A 6 -27.30 1.38 -7.16
N HIS A 7 -27.16 0.18 -6.60
CA HIS A 7 -25.86 -0.34 -6.15
C HIS A 7 -25.27 -1.38 -7.11
N ARG A 8 -26.03 -1.84 -8.11
CA ARG A 8 -25.63 -2.89 -9.05
C ARG A 8 -24.31 -2.61 -9.80
N PRO A 9 -24.02 -1.39 -10.31
CA PRO A 9 -22.73 -1.09 -10.93
C PRO A 9 -21.53 -1.28 -9.98
N TRP A 10 -21.70 -1.05 -8.68
CA TRP A 10 -20.65 -1.25 -7.68
C TRP A 10 -20.44 -2.74 -7.40
N VAL A 11 -21.49 -3.56 -7.42
CA VAL A 11 -21.36 -5.04 -7.36
C VAL A 11 -20.58 -5.54 -8.57
N TRP A 12 -20.91 -5.04 -9.77
CA TRP A 12 -20.15 -5.35 -10.99
C TRP A 12 -18.68 -4.91 -10.88
N GLN A 13 -18.39 -3.75 -10.30
CA GLN A 13 -17.01 -3.29 -10.14
C GLN A 13 -16.17 -4.26 -9.29
N GLN A 14 -16.75 -4.81 -8.21
CA GLN A 14 -16.07 -5.84 -7.40
C GLN A 14 -15.75 -7.08 -8.25
N TYR A 15 -16.74 -7.57 -9.01
CA TYR A 15 -16.58 -8.71 -9.91
C TYR A 15 -15.53 -8.46 -11.00
N ALA A 16 -15.57 -7.29 -11.64
CA ALA A 16 -14.64 -6.90 -12.70
C ALA A 16 -13.20 -6.85 -12.19
N CYS A 17 -12.96 -6.31 -10.99
CA CYS A 17 -11.63 -6.34 -10.37
C CYS A 17 -11.12 -7.77 -10.14
N ILE A 18 -11.98 -8.70 -9.72
CA ILE A 18 -11.59 -10.11 -9.54
C ILE A 18 -11.29 -10.78 -10.89
N LYS A 19 -12.07 -10.48 -11.94
CA LYS A 19 -11.81 -10.95 -13.31
C LYS A 19 -10.52 -10.38 -13.90
N VAL A 20 -10.21 -9.11 -13.63
CA VAL A 20 -8.94 -8.48 -14.03
C VAL A 20 -7.78 -9.14 -13.30
N GLU A 21 -7.91 -9.35 -11.99
CA GLU A 21 -6.87 -10.03 -11.21
C GLU A 21 -6.60 -11.44 -11.75
N ASP A 22 -7.63 -12.22 -12.06
CA ASP A 22 -7.50 -13.56 -12.65
C ASP A 22 -6.75 -13.51 -13.99
N LYS A 23 -7.08 -12.54 -14.84
CA LYS A 23 -6.49 -12.33 -16.17
C LYS A 23 -5.01 -11.94 -16.12
N LEU A 24 -4.65 -11.01 -15.24
CA LEU A 24 -3.29 -10.44 -15.16
C LEU A 24 -2.26 -11.48 -14.73
N ARG A 25 -1.09 -11.48 -15.36
CA ARG A 25 0.05 -12.35 -15.05
C ARG A 25 1.29 -11.52 -14.80
N PHE A 26 2.24 -12.08 -14.07
CA PHE A 26 3.60 -11.56 -13.96
C PHE A 26 4.52 -12.51 -14.73
N GLN A 27 4.63 -12.32 -16.05
CA GLN A 27 5.34 -13.20 -16.97
C GLN A 27 5.71 -12.47 -18.26
N GLU A 28 6.99 -12.12 -18.38
CA GLU A 28 7.51 -11.35 -19.51
C GLU A 28 7.18 -11.96 -20.88
N GLY A 29 6.80 -11.10 -21.83
CA GLY A 29 6.47 -11.49 -23.20
C GLY A 29 5.09 -12.14 -23.37
N HIS A 30 4.39 -12.48 -22.29
CA HIS A 30 3.05 -13.08 -22.39
C HIS A 30 1.96 -12.00 -22.61
N GLN A 31 0.96 -12.29 -23.45
CA GLN A 31 -0.11 -11.33 -23.80
C GLN A 31 -0.93 -10.80 -22.62
N SER A 32 -1.01 -11.57 -21.53
CA SER A 32 -1.66 -11.17 -20.28
C SER A 32 -0.66 -10.69 -19.21
N ASP A 33 0.60 -10.45 -19.55
CA ASP A 33 1.54 -9.82 -18.63
C ASP A 33 1.00 -8.46 -18.17
N CYS A 34 1.24 -8.08 -16.91
CA CYS A 34 0.71 -6.84 -16.37
C CYS A 34 1.22 -5.58 -17.08
N ILE A 35 2.37 -5.65 -17.76
CA ILE A 35 2.92 -4.55 -18.54
C ILE A 35 2.36 -4.52 -19.99
N ILE A 36 1.85 -5.63 -20.50
CA ILE A 36 1.38 -5.75 -21.89
C ILE A 36 -0.15 -5.69 -21.98
N CYS A 37 -0.85 -6.23 -20.98
CA CYS A 37 -2.29 -6.37 -20.96
C CYS A 37 -2.99 -5.00 -20.99
N ASP A 38 -3.93 -4.83 -21.92
CA ASP A 38 -4.85 -3.68 -21.98
C ASP A 38 -6.04 -3.94 -21.06
N VAL A 39 -5.92 -3.48 -19.82
CA VAL A 39 -6.91 -3.68 -18.76
C VAL A 39 -8.17 -2.89 -19.08
N GLN A 40 -8.04 -1.67 -19.61
CA GLN A 40 -9.20 -0.84 -19.95
C GLN A 40 -10.08 -1.48 -21.02
N LYS A 41 -9.48 -1.98 -22.09
CA LYS A 41 -10.22 -2.68 -23.15
C LYS A 41 -10.92 -3.93 -22.62
N TYR A 42 -10.20 -4.77 -21.87
CA TYR A 42 -10.79 -5.97 -21.28
C TYR A 42 -11.98 -5.66 -20.37
N VAL A 43 -11.87 -4.62 -19.54
CA VAL A 43 -12.95 -4.22 -18.64
C VAL A 43 -14.11 -3.56 -19.39
N ALA A 44 -13.84 -2.80 -20.45
CA ALA A 44 -14.90 -2.25 -21.29
C ALA A 44 -15.72 -3.37 -21.98
N GLU A 45 -15.07 -4.44 -22.42
CA GLU A 45 -15.74 -5.64 -22.92
C GLU A 45 -16.61 -6.30 -21.84
N LEU A 46 -16.09 -6.46 -20.61
CA LEU A 46 -16.86 -6.99 -19.47
C LEU A 46 -18.06 -6.10 -19.08
N TRP A 47 -17.91 -4.78 -19.18
CA TRP A 47 -18.99 -3.83 -18.91
C TRP A 47 -20.10 -3.97 -19.93
N ASN A 48 -19.73 -4.04 -21.21
CA ASN A 48 -20.69 -4.21 -22.30
C ASN A 48 -21.42 -5.57 -22.19
N GLU A 49 -20.71 -6.64 -21.83
CA GLU A 49 -21.34 -7.95 -21.60
C GLU A 49 -22.36 -7.88 -20.47
N TRP A 50 -21.99 -7.31 -19.32
CA TRP A 50 -22.86 -7.18 -18.16
C TRP A 50 -24.05 -6.23 -18.40
N LEU A 51 -23.83 -5.09 -19.05
CA LEU A 51 -24.88 -4.11 -19.35
C LEU A 51 -25.93 -4.69 -20.30
N ASN A 52 -25.50 -5.52 -21.27
CA ASN A 52 -26.38 -6.12 -22.26
C ASN A 52 -26.96 -7.48 -21.84
N HIS A 53 -26.62 -7.96 -20.65
CA HIS A 53 -27.13 -9.24 -20.16
C HIS A 53 -28.65 -9.19 -19.93
N PRO A 54 -29.43 -10.22 -20.33
CA PRO A 54 -30.89 -10.20 -20.19
C PRO A 54 -31.39 -9.95 -18.76
N SER A 55 -30.69 -10.49 -17.76
CA SER A 55 -31.01 -10.27 -16.34
C SER A 55 -30.73 -8.85 -15.84
N ASN A 56 -30.12 -8.00 -16.66
CA ASN A 56 -29.79 -6.60 -16.35
C ASN A 56 -30.63 -5.60 -17.17
N ALA A 57 -31.69 -6.07 -17.83
CA ALA A 57 -32.50 -5.26 -18.74
C ALA A 57 -33.17 -4.06 -18.04
N ASP A 58 -33.56 -4.22 -16.77
CA ASP A 58 -34.09 -3.16 -15.90
C ASP A 58 -33.06 -2.05 -15.66
N PHE A 59 -31.82 -2.41 -15.33
CA PHE A 59 -30.74 -1.45 -15.17
C PHE A 59 -30.42 -0.76 -16.50
N LYS A 60 -30.38 -1.53 -17.59
CA LYS A 60 -30.13 -0.98 -18.93
C LYS A 60 -31.20 0.05 -19.31
N ALA A 61 -32.47 -0.21 -19.00
CA ALA A 61 -33.55 0.76 -19.24
C ALA A 61 -33.31 2.08 -18.48
N VAL A 62 -32.87 2.02 -17.22
CA VAL A 62 -32.48 3.21 -16.44
C VAL A 62 -31.25 3.89 -17.02
N PHE A 63 -30.24 3.13 -17.45
CA PHE A 63 -29.02 3.67 -18.03
C PHE A 63 -29.29 4.41 -19.36
N ASP A 64 -30.15 3.84 -20.20
CA ASP A 64 -30.51 4.40 -21.51
C ASP A 64 -31.60 5.49 -21.41
N ASP A 65 -32.20 5.72 -20.23
CA ASP A 65 -33.25 6.72 -20.03
C ASP A 65 -32.77 8.14 -20.38
N SER A 66 -33.59 8.85 -21.18
CA SER A 66 -33.30 10.21 -21.64
C SER A 66 -33.09 11.23 -20.51
N ARG A 67 -33.72 11.02 -19.33
CA ARG A 67 -33.62 11.92 -18.16
C ARG A 67 -32.24 11.87 -17.50
N VAL A 68 -31.56 10.73 -17.60
CA VAL A 68 -30.18 10.58 -17.13
C VAL A 68 -29.20 11.32 -18.04
N GLY A 69 -29.48 11.29 -19.35
CA GLY A 69 -28.68 11.97 -20.37
C GLY A 69 -27.27 11.40 -20.53
N ASP A 70 -26.52 11.93 -21.50
CA ASP A 70 -25.15 11.47 -21.79
C ASP A 70 -24.17 11.79 -20.66
N PHE A 71 -24.37 12.92 -19.98
CA PHE A 71 -23.53 13.32 -18.85
C PHE A 71 -23.65 12.32 -17.69
N GLY A 72 -24.86 11.98 -17.25
CA GLY A 72 -25.07 11.04 -16.14
C GLY A 72 -24.52 9.64 -16.44
N ARG A 73 -24.70 9.16 -17.68
CA ARG A 73 -24.11 7.90 -18.16
C ARG A 73 -22.58 7.95 -18.13
N SER A 74 -22.00 9.01 -18.68
CA SER A 74 -20.55 9.17 -18.75
C SER A 74 -19.92 9.25 -17.36
N GLU A 75 -20.53 10.01 -16.43
CA GLU A 75 -20.08 10.10 -15.05
C GLU A 75 -20.11 8.74 -14.33
N LEU A 76 -21.16 7.93 -14.53
CA LEU A 76 -21.20 6.59 -13.96
C LEU A 76 -20.04 5.73 -14.51
N VAL A 77 -19.87 5.71 -15.83
CA VAL A 77 -18.83 4.90 -16.47
C VAL A 77 -17.44 5.38 -16.02
N ILE A 78 -17.20 6.69 -15.97
CA ILE A 78 -15.94 7.26 -15.48
C ILE A 78 -15.67 6.82 -14.04
N HIS A 79 -16.66 6.92 -13.16
CA HIS A 79 -16.52 6.53 -11.75
C HIS A 79 -16.22 5.03 -11.59
N ILE A 80 -17.00 4.19 -12.26
CA ILE A 80 -16.87 2.73 -12.18
C ILE A 80 -15.57 2.24 -12.84
N MET A 81 -15.07 2.95 -13.86
CA MET A 81 -13.83 2.63 -14.56
C MET A 81 -12.57 3.20 -13.90
N LYS A 82 -12.70 4.10 -12.92
CA LYS A 82 -11.59 4.77 -12.23
C LYS A 82 -10.45 3.85 -11.79
N PRO A 83 -10.67 2.69 -11.12
CA PRO A 83 -9.58 1.82 -10.69
C PRO A 83 -8.78 1.24 -11.86
N PHE A 84 -9.44 0.91 -12.97
CA PHE A 84 -8.79 0.33 -14.15
C PHE A 84 -8.02 1.38 -14.94
N LYS A 85 -8.56 2.61 -15.05
CA LYS A 85 -7.85 3.75 -15.62
C LYS A 85 -6.56 4.06 -14.86
N LEU A 86 -6.59 3.96 -13.54
CA LEU A 86 -5.40 4.13 -12.73
C LEU A 86 -4.36 3.04 -12.97
N MET A 87 -4.76 1.78 -13.08
CA MET A 87 -3.83 0.70 -13.39
C MET A 87 -3.08 0.95 -14.70
N GLU A 88 -3.78 1.47 -15.72
CA GLU A 88 -3.15 1.92 -16.96
C GLU A 88 -2.23 3.13 -16.74
N LYS A 89 -2.64 4.14 -15.97
CA LYS A 89 -1.77 5.28 -15.64
C LYS A 89 -0.49 4.84 -14.93
N ILE A 90 -0.58 3.93 -13.95
CA ILE A 90 0.60 3.38 -13.24
C ILE A 90 1.58 2.71 -14.22
N LYS A 91 1.07 2.12 -15.30
CA LYS A 91 1.85 1.42 -16.32
C LYS A 91 2.46 2.35 -17.37
N GLU A 92 1.71 3.35 -17.82
CA GLU A 92 2.03 4.15 -19.01
C GLU A 92 2.55 5.56 -18.70
N ASP A 93 2.10 6.16 -17.60
CA ASP A 93 2.38 7.56 -17.26
C ASP A 93 3.64 7.65 -16.40
N LYS A 94 4.79 7.62 -17.06
CA LYS A 94 6.11 7.73 -16.42
C LYS A 94 6.39 9.12 -15.84
N ASP A 95 5.61 10.14 -16.16
CA ASP A 95 5.80 11.49 -15.58
C ASP A 95 5.09 11.59 -14.22
N VAL A 96 3.94 10.90 -14.08
CA VAL A 96 3.17 10.89 -12.82
C VAL A 96 3.58 9.73 -11.93
N TRP A 97 3.70 8.52 -12.46
CA TRP A 97 4.09 7.31 -11.73
C TRP A 97 5.54 6.94 -12.01
N ASP A 98 6.43 7.93 -11.95
CA ASP A 98 7.87 7.72 -12.02
C ASP A 98 8.36 7.03 -10.75
N PHE A 99 8.58 5.71 -10.80
CA PHE A 99 9.25 5.02 -9.70
C PHE A 99 10.79 5.08 -9.84
N GLU A 100 11.36 5.47 -10.99
CA GLU A 100 12.81 5.51 -11.24
C GLU A 100 13.43 6.76 -10.61
N GLY A 101 12.76 7.90 -10.72
CA GLY A 101 13.20 9.18 -10.18
C GLY A 101 12.83 9.43 -8.71
N ASP A 102 12.09 8.53 -8.05
CA ASP A 102 11.61 8.74 -6.68
C ASP A 102 12.55 8.11 -5.64
N ASP A 103 13.41 8.94 -5.05
CA ASP A 103 14.41 8.54 -4.06
C ASP A 103 13.81 7.99 -2.76
N SER A 104 12.51 8.16 -2.49
CA SER A 104 11.88 7.69 -1.25
C SER A 104 11.41 6.22 -1.30
N ILE A 105 11.57 5.54 -2.43
CA ILE A 105 11.16 4.15 -2.59
C ILE A 105 12.24 3.21 -2.07
N GLY A 106 12.00 2.60 -0.90
CA GLY A 106 12.92 1.65 -0.26
C GLY A 106 12.49 0.19 -0.37
N VAL A 107 13.34 -0.72 0.11
CA VAL A 107 13.01 -2.18 0.14
C VAL A 107 11.79 -2.48 1.03
N TYR A 108 11.49 -1.61 2.01
CA TYR A 108 10.31 -1.73 2.86
C TYR A 108 9.02 -1.42 2.11
N THR A 109 9.06 -0.49 1.15
CA THR A 109 7.94 -0.20 0.25
C THR A 109 7.53 -1.44 -0.55
N TYR A 110 8.50 -2.17 -1.10
CA TYR A 110 8.25 -3.44 -1.78
C TYR A 110 7.57 -4.46 -0.88
N LEU A 111 8.04 -4.60 0.37
CA LEU A 111 7.40 -5.47 1.35
C LEU A 111 5.97 -5.03 1.66
N GLY A 112 5.74 -3.71 1.78
CA GLY A 112 4.44 -3.10 2.01
C GLY A 112 3.44 -3.31 0.87
N LEU A 113 3.92 -3.37 -0.38
CA LEU A 113 3.08 -3.63 -1.55
C LEU A 113 2.82 -5.12 -1.78
N LEU A 114 3.89 -5.92 -1.78
CA LEU A 114 3.86 -7.31 -2.22
C LEU A 114 3.51 -8.26 -1.08
N GLY A 115 3.89 -7.92 0.16
CA GLY A 115 3.75 -8.78 1.33
C GLY A 115 4.65 -10.02 1.33
N THR A 116 5.66 -10.03 0.46
CA THR A 116 6.61 -11.12 0.26
C THR A 116 8.02 -10.54 0.10
N GLY A 117 9.06 -11.38 0.09
CA GLY A 117 10.45 -10.93 -0.08
C GLY A 117 11.18 -10.47 1.18
N PHE A 118 10.75 -10.91 2.37
CA PHE A 118 11.28 -10.48 3.68
C PHE A 118 12.79 -10.54 3.87
N PHE A 119 13.51 -11.42 3.17
CA PHE A 119 14.93 -11.64 3.43
C PHE A 119 15.76 -10.36 3.29
N VAL A 120 15.62 -9.62 2.19
CA VAL A 120 16.41 -8.41 1.97
C VAL A 120 16.01 -7.29 2.93
N PRO A 121 14.73 -6.94 3.13
CA PRO A 121 14.33 -6.00 4.18
C PRO A 121 14.86 -6.36 5.56
N LEU A 122 14.90 -7.65 5.94
CA LEU A 122 15.43 -8.07 7.23
C LEU A 122 16.96 -7.89 7.33
N VAL A 123 17.69 -8.20 6.25
CA VAL A 123 19.16 -7.98 6.21
C VAL A 123 19.47 -6.49 6.28
N ILE A 124 18.75 -5.67 5.51
CA ILE A 124 18.91 -4.22 5.51
C ILE A 124 18.59 -3.64 6.88
N MET A 125 17.46 -4.02 7.49
CA MET A 125 17.11 -3.63 8.86
C MET A 125 18.19 -4.04 9.87
N MET A 126 18.76 -5.25 9.73
CA MET A 126 19.85 -5.70 10.61
C MET A 126 21.08 -4.82 10.47
N VAL A 127 21.48 -4.46 9.25
CA VAL A 127 22.61 -3.54 9.00
C VAL A 127 22.31 -2.16 9.57
N GLN A 128 21.09 -1.66 9.32
CA GLN A 128 20.60 -0.36 9.79
C GLN A 128 20.54 -0.23 11.31
N VAL A 129 20.36 -1.34 12.04
CA VAL A 129 20.42 -1.33 13.50
C VAL A 129 21.83 -1.63 14.03
N ALA A 130 22.53 -2.60 13.43
CA ALA A 130 23.81 -3.07 13.95
C ALA A 130 24.92 -2.02 13.82
N ILE A 131 25.03 -1.34 12.68
CA ILE A 131 26.11 -0.35 12.46
C ILE A 131 26.00 0.80 13.47
N PRO A 132 24.85 1.50 13.62
CA PRO A 132 24.75 2.59 14.57
C PRO A 132 24.96 2.15 16.03
N VAL A 133 24.47 0.97 16.40
CA VAL A 133 24.69 0.41 17.75
C VAL A 133 26.17 0.12 18.00
N LEU A 134 26.88 -0.49 17.04
CA LEU A 134 28.30 -0.74 17.17
C LEU A 134 29.12 0.55 17.26
N LEU A 135 28.77 1.57 16.46
CA LEU A 135 29.41 2.89 16.54
C LEU A 135 29.15 3.55 17.90
N ALA A 136 27.92 3.47 18.42
CA ALA A 136 27.60 3.99 19.75
C ALA A 136 28.37 3.28 20.88
N LEU A 137 28.60 1.97 20.75
CA LEU A 137 29.37 1.19 21.72
C LEU A 137 30.88 1.46 21.64
N ALA A 138 31.38 1.94 20.50
CA ALA A 138 32.78 2.29 20.33
C ALA A 138 33.15 3.64 20.98
N VAL A 139 32.15 4.44 21.38
CA VAL A 139 32.35 5.73 22.04
C VAL A 139 32.38 5.58 23.56
N ASP A 140 33.46 6.06 24.19
CA ASP A 140 33.62 6.05 25.64
C ASP A 140 32.48 6.81 26.34
N GLY A 141 31.81 6.14 27.30
CA GLY A 141 30.76 6.75 28.12
C GLY A 141 29.32 6.62 27.60
N CYS A 142 29.05 5.74 26.63
CA CYS A 142 27.68 5.48 26.17
C CYS A 142 26.78 4.96 27.33
N PRO A 143 25.69 5.66 27.69
CA PRO A 143 24.83 5.30 28.83
C PRO A 143 23.88 4.13 28.54
N LEU A 144 23.83 3.62 27.31
CA LEU A 144 22.81 2.65 26.86
C LEU A 144 23.09 1.20 27.28
N ILE A 145 24.32 0.84 27.65
CA ILE A 145 24.67 -0.51 28.13
C ILE A 145 25.69 -0.40 29.28
N PRO A 146 25.50 -1.09 30.43
CA PRO A 146 26.48 -1.09 31.51
C PRO A 146 27.84 -1.58 31.00
N TRP A 147 28.88 -0.76 31.20
CA TRP A 147 30.27 -0.93 30.73
C TRP A 147 30.93 -2.29 31.09
N HIS A 148 30.26 -3.10 31.91
CA HIS A 148 30.76 -4.36 32.47
C HIS A 148 30.64 -5.56 31.50
N VAL A 149 29.96 -5.42 30.35
CA VAL A 149 29.69 -6.55 29.41
C VAL A 149 30.76 -6.70 28.32
N PHE A 150 31.51 -5.63 28.01
CA PHE A 150 32.57 -5.63 26.96
C PHE A 150 33.94 -5.19 27.46
N GLY A 151 34.14 -5.13 28.77
CA GLY A 151 35.41 -4.78 29.40
C GLY A 151 36.48 -5.85 29.13
N ASP A 152 37.11 -5.76 27.95
CA ASP A 152 38.51 -6.15 27.69
C ASP A 152 38.94 -6.00 26.22
N VAL A 153 38.10 -5.51 25.30
CA VAL A 153 38.46 -5.52 23.85
C VAL A 153 39.20 -4.26 23.36
N CYS A 154 39.10 -3.11 24.04
CA CYS A 154 39.67 -1.85 23.50
C CYS A 154 40.50 -1.01 24.48
N ALA A 155 41.00 -1.57 25.58
CA ALA A 155 41.96 -0.86 26.43
C ALA A 155 43.39 -1.16 25.98
N SER A 156 43.82 -0.63 24.82
CA SER A 156 45.24 -0.44 24.58
C SER A 156 45.64 0.91 25.17
N GLU A 157 46.37 0.84 26.27
CA GLU A 157 47.11 1.94 26.87
C GLU A 157 47.87 2.71 25.78
N GLU A 158 47.60 4.01 25.62
CA GLU A 158 48.49 4.90 24.90
C GLU A 158 49.10 5.91 25.89
N GLU A 159 50.42 5.82 25.99
CA GLU A 159 51.30 6.53 26.90
C GLU A 159 51.12 8.06 26.77
N ARG A 160 50.85 8.71 27.90
CA ARG A 160 51.04 10.16 28.05
C ARG A 160 52.54 10.49 27.94
N ALA A 161 52.98 10.85 26.74
CA ALA A 161 54.23 11.55 26.55
C ALA A 161 54.08 13.01 27.00
N GLU A 162 54.59 13.31 28.19
CA GLU A 162 54.83 14.67 28.65
C GLU A 162 55.91 15.33 27.77
N GLY A 163 55.52 16.37 27.02
CA GLY A 163 56.46 17.35 26.48
C GLY A 163 56.32 17.61 24.98
N GLY A 164 55.58 18.66 24.62
CA GLY A 164 55.67 19.23 23.28
C GLY A 164 54.50 20.14 22.91
N PHE A 165 54.78 21.45 22.86
CA PHE A 165 54.15 22.51 22.03
C PHE A 165 52.61 22.62 21.94
N ASP A 166 52.15 23.86 21.76
CA ASP A 166 50.75 24.35 21.62
C ASP A 166 49.92 23.74 20.45
N LEU A 167 50.23 22.53 19.96
CA LEU A 167 49.40 21.80 19.01
C LEU A 167 48.07 21.37 19.63
N ASP A 168 48.01 21.16 20.94
CA ASP A 168 46.80 20.71 21.63
C ASP A 168 45.66 21.75 21.53
N VAL A 169 45.97 23.05 21.55
CA VAL A 169 44.98 24.13 21.35
C VAL A 169 44.52 24.24 19.90
N TYR A 170 45.43 24.00 18.93
CA TYR A 170 45.11 24.04 17.50
C TYR A 170 44.23 22.87 17.09
N TYR A 171 44.58 21.64 17.51
CA TYR A 171 43.74 20.46 17.29
C TYR A 171 42.38 20.60 17.97
N ARG A 172 42.35 21.20 19.18
CA ARG A 172 41.11 21.50 19.90
C ARG A 172 40.18 22.44 19.14
N GLY A 173 40.73 23.48 18.53
CA GLY A 173 39.97 24.39 17.67
C GLY A 173 39.42 23.69 16.41
N THR A 174 40.19 22.80 15.78
CA THR A 174 39.81 22.18 14.50
C THR A 174 38.63 21.21 14.59
N TYR A 175 38.55 20.37 15.64
CA TYR A 175 37.40 19.47 15.79
C TYR A 175 36.13 20.23 16.18
N HIS A 176 36.23 21.27 17.01
CA HIS A 176 35.08 22.14 17.33
C HIS A 176 34.54 22.84 16.09
N ILE A 177 35.42 23.34 15.21
CA ILE A 177 35.01 23.95 13.93
C ILE A 177 34.33 22.90 13.04
N MET A 178 34.88 21.69 12.93
CA MET A 178 34.28 20.62 12.13
C MET A 178 32.91 20.22 12.66
N ALA A 179 32.77 20.05 13.98
CA ALA A 179 31.49 19.78 14.61
C ALA A 179 30.47 20.88 14.29
N ILE A 180 30.85 22.17 14.42
CA ILE A 180 29.97 23.30 14.06
C ILE A 180 29.54 23.24 12.59
N ILE A 181 30.44 22.93 11.66
CA ILE A 181 30.12 22.81 10.24
C ILE A 181 29.07 21.70 10.02
N ILE A 182 29.24 20.55 10.67
CA ILE A 182 28.29 19.44 10.56
C ILE A 182 26.96 19.81 11.22
N PHE A 183 26.95 20.49 12.37
CA PHE A 183 25.71 20.99 12.98
C PHE A 183 24.95 21.96 12.07
N ILE A 184 25.65 22.88 11.41
CA ILE A 184 25.04 23.78 10.43
C ILE A 184 24.45 22.99 9.27
N LEU A 185 25.16 21.97 8.77
CA LEU A 185 24.66 21.09 7.71
C LEU A 185 23.38 20.36 8.17
N TYR A 186 23.35 19.87 9.41
CA TYR A 186 22.18 19.19 9.96
C TYR A 186 20.98 20.14 10.06
N LEU A 187 21.20 21.37 10.53
CA LEU A 187 20.13 22.36 10.69
C LEU A 187 19.58 22.85 9.35
N VAL A 188 20.45 23.06 8.35
CA VAL A 188 20.08 23.65 7.05
C VAL A 188 19.59 22.60 6.04
N ARG A 189 20.04 21.35 6.16
CA ARG A 189 19.69 20.28 5.21
C ARG A 189 18.89 19.16 5.86
N VAL A 190 19.45 18.50 6.87
CA VAL A 190 18.86 17.28 7.44
C VAL A 190 17.48 17.55 8.06
N VAL A 191 17.34 18.63 8.84
CA VAL A 191 16.06 18.98 9.46
C VAL A 191 14.98 19.26 8.40
N PRO A 192 15.18 20.16 7.40
CA PRO A 192 14.23 20.35 6.32
C PRO A 192 13.91 19.07 5.54
N ASP A 193 14.93 18.28 5.17
CA ASP A 193 14.75 17.04 4.41
C ASP A 193 13.90 16.04 5.21
N THR A 194 14.13 15.92 6.52
CA THR A 194 13.33 15.05 7.40
C THR A 194 11.85 15.47 7.42
N PHE A 195 11.55 16.77 7.45
CA PHE A 195 10.16 17.26 7.37
C PHE A 195 9.53 17.00 5.99
N VAL A 196 10.29 17.13 4.91
CA VAL A 196 9.81 16.81 3.56
C VAL A 196 9.51 15.31 3.44
N THR A 197 10.43 14.44 3.88
CA THR A 197 10.23 12.99 3.90
C THR A 197 9.03 12.60 4.76
N PHE A 198 8.88 13.24 5.92
CA PHE A 198 7.72 13.05 6.78
C PHE A 198 6.40 13.38 6.06
N TYR A 199 6.37 14.51 5.35
CA TYR A 199 5.21 14.94 4.58
C TYR A 199 4.91 14.00 3.38
N ASN A 200 5.97 13.54 2.69
CA ASN A 200 5.85 12.58 1.59
C ASN A 200 5.26 11.25 2.06
N THR A 201 5.75 10.73 3.20
CA THR A 201 5.33 9.46 3.82
C THR A 201 3.86 9.48 4.24
N MET A 202 3.34 10.65 4.64
CA MET A 202 1.93 10.84 4.97
C MET A 202 1.00 10.86 3.74
N GLY A 203 1.54 10.74 2.53
CA GLY A 203 0.74 10.69 1.31
C GLY A 203 0.22 12.05 0.85
N ALA A 204 0.82 13.15 1.33
CA ALA A 204 0.36 14.51 1.09
C ALA A 204 1.11 15.24 -0.06
N TYR A 205 2.13 14.62 -0.65
CA TYR A 205 2.98 15.21 -1.68
C TYR A 205 2.68 14.66 -3.08
N ASN A 206 3.24 15.28 -4.12
CA ASN A 206 2.95 14.92 -5.52
C ASN A 206 4.01 13.98 -6.15
N THR A 207 4.51 13.01 -5.39
CA THR A 207 5.48 11.99 -5.87
C THR A 207 4.82 10.62 -6.03
N ALA A 208 5.46 9.71 -6.78
CA ALA A 208 4.94 8.35 -6.97
C ALA A 208 4.83 7.61 -5.63
N TYR A 209 5.84 7.73 -4.77
CA TYR A 209 5.88 7.22 -3.41
C TYR A 209 4.70 7.75 -2.58
N SER A 210 4.46 9.06 -2.56
CA SER A 210 3.38 9.64 -1.75
C SER A 210 1.99 9.15 -2.19
N ARG A 211 1.76 9.03 -3.50
CA ARG A 211 0.50 8.46 -4.03
C ARG A 211 0.36 6.99 -3.68
N LEU A 212 1.45 6.24 -3.72
CA LEU A 212 1.49 4.83 -3.32
C LEU A 212 1.18 4.67 -1.82
N MET A 213 1.73 5.53 -0.96
CA MET A 213 1.46 5.55 0.47
C MET A 213 0.00 5.89 0.78
N SER A 214 -0.61 6.83 0.05
CA SER A 214 -2.06 7.11 0.14
C SER A 214 -2.91 5.88 -0.25
N LEU A 215 -2.54 5.16 -1.31
CA LEU A 215 -3.21 3.89 -1.67
C LEU A 215 -3.07 2.84 -0.57
N ARG A 216 -1.88 2.71 0.01
CA ARG A 216 -1.57 1.79 1.10
C ARG A 216 -2.33 2.14 2.38
N GLN A 217 -2.40 3.40 2.77
CA GLN A 217 -3.18 3.88 3.91
C GLN A 217 -4.65 3.52 3.74
N SER A 218 -5.21 3.71 2.54
CA SER A 218 -6.59 3.34 2.26
C SER A 218 -6.84 1.84 2.43
N LEU A 219 -5.89 0.99 2.02
CA LEU A 219 -6.00 -0.45 2.18
C LEU A 219 -5.81 -0.89 3.64
N TRP A 220 -4.90 -0.24 4.37
CA TRP A 220 -4.71 -0.43 5.80
C TRP A 220 -6.01 -0.21 6.59
N LEU A 221 -6.73 0.88 6.28
CA LEU A 221 -8.02 1.22 6.90
C LEU A 221 -9.14 0.21 6.56
N GLN A 222 -9.00 -0.53 5.45
CA GLN A 222 -9.96 -1.57 5.03
C GLN A 222 -9.75 -2.91 5.74
N GLU A 223 -8.56 -3.12 6.33
CA GLU A 223 -8.18 -4.34 7.06
C GLU A 223 -8.11 -5.60 6.19
N ASP A 224 -7.88 -5.44 4.88
CA ASP A 224 -7.78 -6.54 3.91
C ASP A 224 -6.32 -6.89 3.54
N ASP A 225 -5.36 -6.37 4.31
CA ASP A 225 -3.93 -6.59 4.14
C ASP A 225 -3.48 -7.99 4.55
N SER A 226 -2.44 -8.47 3.88
CA SER A 226 -1.67 -9.61 4.40
C SER A 226 -0.71 -9.12 5.49
N LEU A 227 -0.40 -9.98 6.47
CA LEU A 227 0.55 -9.65 7.55
C LEU A 227 1.90 -9.10 7.04
N GLY A 228 2.40 -9.58 5.89
CA GLY A 228 3.63 -9.05 5.30
C GLY A 228 3.50 -7.62 4.79
N GLN A 229 2.37 -7.28 4.17
CA GLN A 229 2.10 -5.90 3.73
C GLN A 229 1.89 -4.98 4.93
N MET A 230 1.20 -5.46 5.97
CA MET A 230 1.02 -4.72 7.23
C MET A 230 2.38 -4.35 7.84
N ILE A 231 3.26 -5.34 8.00
CA ILE A 231 4.61 -5.13 8.54
C ILE A 231 5.42 -4.22 7.61
N GLY A 232 5.44 -4.49 6.30
CA GLY A 232 6.21 -3.70 5.34
C GLY A 232 5.77 -2.24 5.30
N TYR A 233 4.46 -1.97 5.27
CA TYR A 233 3.91 -0.62 5.28
C TYR A 233 4.28 0.15 6.55
N ARG A 234 4.24 -0.50 7.72
CA ARG A 234 4.62 0.14 8.98
C ARG A 234 6.12 0.32 9.12
N LEU A 235 6.92 -0.66 8.70
CA LEU A 235 8.37 -0.51 8.64
C LEU A 235 8.75 0.65 7.71
N ASP A 236 8.15 0.76 6.53
CA ASP A 236 8.39 1.87 5.60
C ASP A 236 8.15 3.23 6.28
N ILE A 237 7.00 3.40 6.94
CA ILE A 237 6.70 4.62 7.71
C ILE A 237 7.75 4.86 8.81
N TYR A 238 8.07 3.85 9.62
CA TYR A 238 8.97 4.03 10.76
C TYR A 238 10.41 4.32 10.32
N MET A 239 10.86 3.66 9.26
CA MET A 239 12.19 3.83 8.71
C MET A 239 12.34 5.22 8.09
N ASN A 240 11.33 5.70 7.34
CA ASN A 240 11.32 7.03 6.74
C ASN A 240 11.03 8.19 7.69
N THR A 241 10.69 7.92 8.97
CA THR A 241 10.34 9.00 9.93
C THR A 241 11.18 8.94 11.20
N VAL A 242 10.91 7.98 12.07
CA VAL A 242 11.50 7.87 13.41
C VAL A 242 12.96 7.49 13.34
N TYR A 243 13.24 6.48 12.53
CA TYR A 243 14.56 5.88 12.46
C TYR A 243 15.58 6.89 11.99
N VAL A 244 15.32 7.60 10.89
CA VAL A 244 16.19 8.67 10.38
C VAL A 244 16.45 9.73 11.46
N SER A 245 15.41 10.17 12.17
CA SER A 245 15.56 11.14 13.27
C SER A 245 16.42 10.60 14.42
N LEU A 246 16.19 9.36 14.86
CA LEU A 246 16.98 8.71 15.92
C LEU A 246 18.43 8.48 15.51
N LEU A 247 18.64 8.10 14.25
CA LEU A 247 19.94 7.87 13.64
C LEU A 247 20.76 9.17 13.67
N TYR A 248 20.16 10.31 13.31
CA TYR A 248 20.81 11.61 13.37
C TYR A 248 21.06 12.11 14.79
N LEU A 249 20.13 11.89 15.73
CA LEU A 249 20.35 12.17 17.16
C LEU A 249 21.56 11.40 17.70
N LEU A 250 21.65 10.12 17.34
CA LEU A 250 22.77 9.27 17.75
C LEU A 250 24.09 9.74 17.12
N ASN A 251 24.08 10.15 15.85
CA ASN A 251 25.27 10.69 15.21
C ASN A 251 25.75 11.99 15.90
N ILE A 252 24.82 12.91 16.22
CA ILE A 252 25.13 14.12 16.99
C ILE A 252 25.78 13.75 18.33
N TYR A 253 25.19 12.79 19.05
CA TYR A 253 25.75 12.31 20.32
C TYR A 253 27.19 11.79 20.16
N ILE A 254 27.45 10.98 19.12
CA ILE A 254 28.78 10.45 18.82
C ILE A 254 29.77 11.57 18.49
N ILE A 255 29.38 12.53 17.64
CA ILE A 255 30.23 13.68 17.26
C ILE A 255 30.64 14.49 18.49
N LEU A 256 29.73 14.70 19.45
CA LEU A 256 30.02 15.45 20.68
C LEU A 256 31.02 14.75 21.62
N HIS A 257 31.20 13.44 21.47
CA HIS A 257 32.08 12.61 22.28
C HIS A 257 33.27 12.05 21.48
N THR A 258 33.52 12.60 20.29
CA THR A 258 34.63 12.19 19.41
C THR A 258 35.66 13.31 19.32
N ASP A 259 36.91 13.03 19.70
CA ASP A 259 37.99 14.02 19.74
C ASP A 259 38.83 14.10 18.45
N SER A 260 38.38 13.44 17.38
CA SER A 260 39.09 13.29 16.11
C SER A 260 38.24 13.78 14.93
N VAL A 261 38.78 14.72 14.15
CA VAL A 261 38.14 15.28 12.96
C VAL A 261 37.80 14.21 11.92
N LEU A 262 38.70 13.23 11.75
CA LEU A 262 38.50 12.14 10.79
C LEU A 262 37.34 11.26 11.22
N ASP A 263 37.26 10.92 12.51
CA ASP A 263 36.21 10.07 13.05
C ASP A 263 34.85 10.78 13.02
N ILE A 264 34.81 12.09 13.29
CA ILE A 264 33.63 12.93 13.11
C ILE A 264 33.08 12.83 11.67
N ILE A 265 33.95 12.93 10.66
CA ILE A 265 33.57 12.84 9.25
C ILE A 265 33.14 11.42 8.88
N LEU A 266 33.92 10.40 9.26
CA LEU A 266 33.66 9.00 8.94
C LEU A 266 32.36 8.51 9.59
N ASN A 267 32.10 8.89 10.84
CA ASN A 267 30.85 8.59 11.51
C ASN A 267 29.69 9.25 10.76
N SER A 268 29.77 10.54 10.46
CA SER A 268 28.70 11.23 9.72
C SER A 268 28.39 10.58 8.36
N LEU A 269 29.43 10.16 7.63
CA LEU A 269 29.27 9.47 6.35
C LEU A 269 28.69 8.05 6.52
N ALA A 270 29.09 7.32 7.57
CA ALA A 270 28.53 6.01 7.88
C ALA A 270 27.04 6.10 8.23
N PHE A 271 26.63 7.11 8.98
CA PHE A 271 25.22 7.33 9.32
C PHE A 271 24.38 7.70 8.08
N GLU A 272 24.90 8.55 7.18
CA GLU A 272 24.23 8.85 5.90
C GLU A 272 24.07 7.61 5.01
N PHE A 273 25.13 6.81 4.90
CA PHE A 273 25.09 5.55 4.15
C PHE A 273 24.04 4.59 4.72
N VAL A 274 24.00 4.47 6.05
CA VAL A 274 23.04 3.61 6.75
C VAL A 274 21.61 4.12 6.58
N ALA A 275 21.41 5.44 6.58
CA ALA A 275 20.10 6.06 6.39
C ALA A 275 19.50 5.76 5.00
N THR A 276 20.34 5.60 3.98
CA THR A 276 19.93 5.52 2.56
C THR A 276 20.07 4.13 1.94
N ILE A 277 20.53 3.14 2.73
CA ILE A 277 20.89 1.82 2.18
C ILE A 277 19.68 1.05 1.62
N ASP A 278 18.47 1.24 2.16
CA ASP A 278 17.28 0.59 1.62
C ASP A 278 16.81 1.18 0.30
N GLU A 279 16.84 2.50 0.14
CA GLU A 279 16.49 3.17 -1.12
C GLU A 279 17.53 2.87 -2.19
N GLU A 280 18.82 2.94 -1.85
CA GLU A 280 19.90 2.57 -2.78
C GLU A 280 19.85 1.09 -3.17
N THR A 281 19.45 0.21 -2.24
CA THR A 281 19.22 -1.21 -2.58
C THR A 281 18.06 -1.35 -3.57
N ALA A 282 16.97 -0.61 -3.35
CA ALA A 282 15.78 -0.67 -4.20
C ALA A 282 15.99 -0.11 -5.61
N LYS A 283 16.87 0.88 -5.78
CA LYS A 283 17.24 1.47 -7.09
C LYS A 283 18.06 0.54 -7.98
N ASN A 284 18.66 -0.51 -7.41
CA ASN A 284 19.53 -1.39 -8.19
C ASN A 284 18.75 -2.23 -9.22
N LEU A 285 19.26 -2.28 -10.45
CA LEU A 285 18.68 -3.05 -11.55
C LEU A 285 18.55 -4.56 -11.26
N TRP A 286 19.41 -5.12 -10.41
CA TRP A 286 19.32 -6.55 -10.05
C TRP A 286 18.14 -6.86 -9.13
N TRP A 287 17.60 -5.85 -8.44
CA TRP A 287 16.53 -5.99 -7.46
C TRP A 287 15.15 -5.99 -8.12
N ASP A 288 14.85 -4.94 -8.89
CA ASP A 288 13.65 -4.84 -9.71
C ASP A 288 13.98 -4.27 -11.09
N PRO A 289 14.39 -5.13 -12.05
CA PRO A 289 14.65 -4.70 -13.42
C PRO A 289 13.41 -4.02 -14.02
N GLU A 290 13.58 -2.81 -14.55
CA GLU A 290 12.50 -2.01 -15.16
C GLU A 290 11.31 -1.76 -14.22
N GLN A 291 11.50 -1.90 -12.90
CA GLN A 291 10.50 -1.57 -11.89
C GLN A 291 9.18 -2.33 -12.05
N ARG A 292 9.26 -3.54 -12.59
CA ARG A 292 8.10 -4.36 -12.90
C ARG A 292 7.41 -4.83 -11.62
N TRP A 293 8.16 -5.18 -10.58
CA TRP A 293 7.61 -5.65 -9.32
C TRP A 293 6.87 -4.56 -8.57
N ILE A 294 7.42 -3.35 -8.48
CA ILE A 294 6.74 -2.23 -7.83
C ILE A 294 5.48 -1.84 -8.61
N THR A 295 5.53 -1.81 -9.93
CA THR A 295 4.39 -1.55 -10.81
C THR A 295 3.27 -2.58 -10.59
N ALA A 296 3.61 -3.86 -10.62
CA ALA A 296 2.65 -4.94 -10.41
C ALA A 296 2.08 -4.94 -8.97
N GLY A 297 2.92 -4.59 -7.98
CA GLY A 297 2.53 -4.40 -6.60
C GLY A 297 1.52 -3.26 -6.44
N ALA A 298 1.78 -2.11 -7.06
CA ALA A 298 0.89 -0.96 -7.07
C ALA A 298 -0.46 -1.31 -7.71
N MET A 299 -0.47 -1.92 -8.90
CA MET A 299 -1.69 -2.41 -9.55
C MET A 299 -2.50 -3.38 -8.67
N ASN A 300 -1.82 -4.29 -7.97
CA ASN A 300 -2.47 -5.23 -7.06
C ASN A 300 -3.08 -4.52 -5.83
N VAL A 301 -2.41 -3.48 -5.29
CA VAL A 301 -2.96 -2.64 -4.22
C VAL A 301 -4.19 -1.87 -4.69
N VAL A 302 -4.22 -1.39 -5.94
CA VAL A 302 -5.41 -0.74 -6.53
C VAL A 302 -6.61 -1.69 -6.56
N LEU A 303 -6.38 -2.92 -7.00
CA LEU A 303 -7.39 -3.97 -7.02
C LEU A 303 -7.88 -4.27 -5.59
N GLN A 304 -6.97 -4.43 -4.62
CA GLN A 304 -7.30 -4.68 -3.21
C GLN A 304 -8.06 -3.53 -2.56
N LYS A 305 -7.66 -2.28 -2.82
CA LYS A 305 -8.37 -1.09 -2.32
C LYS A 305 -9.80 -1.03 -2.84
N THR A 306 -10.02 -1.48 -4.08
CA THR A 306 -11.32 -1.44 -4.73
C THR A 306 -12.20 -2.58 -4.26
N VAL A 307 -11.64 -3.78 -4.10
CA VAL A 307 -12.38 -4.98 -3.69
C VAL A 307 -12.42 -5.13 -2.17
N LYS A 308 -13.60 -4.97 -1.58
CA LYS A 308 -13.79 -5.06 -0.12
C LYS A 308 -14.02 -6.50 0.31
N LEU A 309 -12.94 -7.22 0.58
CA LEU A 309 -12.94 -8.67 0.81
C LEU A 309 -13.77 -9.07 2.02
N ASN A 310 -13.80 -8.22 3.06
CA ASN A 310 -14.65 -8.40 4.24
C ASN A 310 -16.15 -8.35 3.92
N TRP A 311 -16.57 -7.51 2.97
CA TRP A 311 -17.96 -7.46 2.53
C TRP A 311 -18.33 -8.74 1.78
N LEU A 312 -17.47 -9.19 0.86
CA LEU A 312 -17.70 -10.40 0.06
C LEU A 312 -17.80 -11.70 0.89
N ARG A 313 -17.25 -11.70 2.11
CA ARG A 313 -17.30 -12.83 3.07
C ARG A 313 -18.52 -12.81 3.98
N SER A 314 -19.19 -11.67 4.13
CA SER A 314 -20.22 -11.45 5.15
C SER A 314 -21.56 -11.08 4.53
N ALA A 315 -22.54 -11.97 4.67
CA ALA A 315 -23.89 -11.75 4.15
C ALA A 315 -24.49 -10.43 4.64
N LYS A 316 -24.36 -10.16 5.94
CA LYS A 316 -24.84 -8.92 6.56
C LYS A 316 -24.20 -7.68 5.95
N LEU A 317 -22.86 -7.64 5.86
CA LEU A 317 -22.16 -6.46 5.35
C LEU A 317 -22.42 -6.24 3.86
N PHE A 318 -22.42 -7.31 3.07
CA PHE A 318 -22.72 -7.25 1.65
C PHE A 318 -24.15 -6.74 1.40
N SER A 319 -25.12 -7.30 2.12
CA SER A 319 -26.54 -6.93 2.05
C SER A 319 -26.76 -5.46 2.39
N GLN A 320 -26.16 -5.00 3.50
CA GLN A 320 -26.23 -3.58 3.92
C GLN A 320 -25.61 -2.64 2.90
N GLN A 321 -24.49 -3.03 2.29
CA GLN A 321 -23.74 -2.15 1.40
C GLN A 321 -24.34 -2.04 0.00
N PHE A 322 -24.94 -3.11 -0.51
CA PHE A 322 -25.45 -3.21 -1.87
C PHE A 322 -26.98 -3.25 -1.96
N ASP A 323 -27.65 -3.04 -0.83
CA ASP A 323 -29.12 -3.05 -0.70
C ASP A 323 -29.73 -4.37 -1.24
N ILE A 324 -29.15 -5.49 -0.83
CA ILE A 324 -29.61 -6.83 -1.22
C ILE A 324 -30.21 -7.50 0.01
N ASP A 325 -31.35 -8.19 -0.16
CA ASP A 325 -31.94 -8.99 0.90
C ASP A 325 -31.00 -10.11 1.35
N GLU A 326 -30.75 -10.20 2.67
CA GLU A 326 -29.75 -11.13 3.22
C GLU A 326 -30.14 -12.60 3.01
N GLU A 327 -31.42 -12.94 3.14
CA GLU A 327 -31.90 -14.32 2.94
C GLU A 327 -31.75 -14.72 1.47
N ARG A 328 -32.11 -13.82 0.55
CA ARG A 328 -31.93 -14.03 -0.89
C ARG A 328 -30.45 -14.21 -1.26
N LEU A 329 -29.56 -13.42 -0.68
CA LEU A 329 -28.11 -13.55 -0.88
C LEU A 329 -27.57 -14.88 -0.37
N ARG A 330 -28.01 -15.32 0.82
CA ARG A 330 -27.64 -16.63 1.39
C ARG A 330 -28.13 -17.77 0.52
N ALA A 331 -29.39 -17.73 0.10
CA ALA A 331 -29.97 -18.72 -0.81
C ALA A 331 -29.18 -18.82 -2.12
N ALA A 332 -28.78 -17.68 -2.70
CA ALA A 332 -27.94 -17.63 -3.90
C ALA A 332 -26.55 -18.27 -3.73
N CYS A 333 -26.05 -18.30 -2.49
CA CYS A 333 -24.79 -18.93 -2.12
C CYS A 333 -24.97 -20.34 -1.55
N ASN A 334 -26.17 -20.93 -1.66
CA ASN A 334 -26.56 -22.22 -1.08
C ASN A 334 -26.38 -22.28 0.45
N ASP A 335 -26.72 -21.19 1.14
CA ASP A 335 -26.61 -21.02 2.59
C ASP A 335 -25.19 -21.24 3.15
N ASP A 336 -24.17 -21.13 2.30
CA ASP A 336 -22.78 -21.27 2.70
C ASP A 336 -22.35 -20.07 3.55
N PRO A 337 -21.86 -20.28 4.79
CA PRO A 337 -21.43 -19.19 5.65
C PRO A 337 -20.25 -18.39 5.10
N ARG A 338 -19.52 -18.89 4.10
CA ARG A 338 -18.38 -18.20 3.47
C ARG A 338 -18.76 -17.30 2.30
N LEU A 339 -20.03 -17.28 1.88
CA LEU A 339 -20.54 -16.54 0.72
C LEU A 339 -19.63 -16.62 -0.52
N LEU A 340 -19.05 -15.52 -0.99
CA LEU A 340 -18.27 -15.50 -2.23
C LEU A 340 -16.84 -16.01 -2.02
N CYS A 341 -16.39 -16.17 -0.78
CA CYS A 341 -15.05 -16.63 -0.41
C CYS A 341 -15.01 -18.15 -0.19
N ASN A 342 -15.04 -18.94 -1.25
CA ASN A 342 -15.00 -20.39 -1.16
C ASN A 342 -14.01 -21.01 -2.16
N GLU A 343 -12.91 -21.56 -1.63
CA GLU A 343 -11.85 -22.23 -2.38
C GLU A 343 -12.34 -23.44 -3.21
N SER A 344 -13.24 -24.24 -2.64
CA SER A 344 -13.79 -25.44 -3.30
C SER A 344 -14.66 -25.06 -4.50
N VAL A 345 -15.55 -24.08 -4.33
CA VAL A 345 -16.40 -23.56 -5.41
C VAL A 345 -15.54 -22.86 -6.46
N SER A 346 -14.57 -22.05 -6.06
CA SER A 346 -13.62 -21.41 -6.97
C SER A 346 -12.87 -22.44 -7.82
N SER A 347 -12.30 -23.47 -7.18
CA SER A 347 -11.60 -24.55 -7.88
C SER A 347 -12.50 -25.31 -8.83
N SER A 348 -13.76 -25.55 -8.47
CA SER A 348 -14.75 -26.18 -9.33
C SER A 348 -15.08 -25.29 -10.54
N ASP A 349 -15.36 -24.01 -10.30
CA ASP A 349 -15.76 -23.05 -11.34
C ASP A 349 -14.62 -22.77 -12.33
N MET A 350 -13.38 -22.71 -11.87
CA MET A 350 -12.19 -22.56 -12.71
C MET A 350 -11.92 -23.77 -13.62
N ASN A 351 -12.51 -24.93 -13.33
CA ASN A 351 -12.44 -26.11 -14.20
C ASN A 351 -13.70 -26.29 -15.06
N ASN A 352 -14.68 -25.40 -14.93
CA ASN A 352 -15.94 -25.47 -15.65
C ASN A 352 -15.94 -24.52 -16.85
N VAL A 353 -15.96 -25.12 -18.05
CA VAL A 353 -15.97 -24.41 -19.34
C VAL A 353 -17.16 -23.45 -19.48
N LYS A 354 -18.26 -23.65 -18.73
CA LYS A 354 -19.42 -22.75 -18.76
C LYS A 354 -19.06 -21.31 -18.35
N PHE A 355 -18.12 -21.13 -17.42
CA PHE A 355 -17.77 -19.81 -16.87
C PHE A 355 -16.57 -19.16 -17.57
N MET A 356 -16.16 -19.74 -18.71
CA MET A 356 -15.01 -19.30 -19.49
C MET A 356 -15.48 -18.65 -20.78
N THR A 357 -14.78 -17.60 -21.19
CA THR A 357 -14.87 -17.09 -22.56
C THR A 357 -14.43 -18.17 -23.56
N LYS A 358 -14.75 -18.00 -24.85
CA LYS A 358 -14.32 -18.94 -25.89
C LYS A 358 -12.80 -19.10 -25.94
N ASP A 359 -12.06 -18.01 -25.76
CA ASP A 359 -10.59 -18.02 -25.70
C ASP A 359 -10.07 -18.78 -24.47
N GLU A 360 -10.64 -18.50 -23.29
CA GLU A 360 -10.28 -19.20 -22.04
C GLU A 360 -10.59 -20.70 -22.10
N ALA A 361 -11.72 -21.08 -22.70
CA ALA A 361 -12.10 -22.48 -22.89
C ALA A 361 -11.09 -23.23 -23.77
N VAL A 362 -10.56 -22.57 -24.81
CA VAL A 362 -9.52 -23.12 -25.68
C VAL A 362 -8.21 -23.27 -24.91
N LYS A 363 -7.78 -22.23 -24.20
CA LYS A 363 -6.58 -22.26 -23.33
C LYS A 363 -6.68 -23.33 -22.26
N PHE A 364 -7.84 -23.50 -21.64
CA PHE A 364 -8.09 -24.56 -20.66
C PHE A 364 -7.91 -25.97 -21.24
N ARG A 365 -8.42 -26.21 -22.47
CA ARG A 365 -8.21 -27.49 -23.16
C ARG A 365 -6.74 -27.73 -23.47
N PHE A 366 -6.02 -26.71 -23.95
CA PHE A 366 -4.58 -26.81 -24.19
C PHE A 366 -3.80 -27.08 -22.90
N ARG A 367 -4.13 -26.42 -21.78
CA ARG A 367 -3.55 -26.71 -20.46
C ARG A 367 -3.76 -28.16 -20.06
N LYS A 368 -4.97 -28.71 -20.26
CA LYS A 368 -5.28 -30.10 -19.92
C LYS A 368 -4.42 -31.08 -20.74
N VAL A 369 -4.34 -30.87 -22.05
CA VAL A 369 -3.49 -31.68 -22.94
C VAL A 369 -2.00 -31.52 -22.57
N ALA A 370 -1.53 -30.31 -22.27
CA ALA A 370 -0.16 -30.07 -21.85
C ALA A 370 0.22 -30.85 -20.58
N ARG A 371 -0.69 -30.90 -19.59
CA ARG A 371 -0.53 -31.70 -18.37
C ARG A 371 -0.51 -33.19 -18.64
N GLU A 372 -1.40 -33.70 -19.50
CA GLU A 372 -1.43 -35.11 -19.89
C GLU A 372 -0.15 -35.53 -20.63
N LEU A 373 0.45 -34.63 -21.39
CA LEU A 373 1.71 -34.85 -22.12
C LEU A 373 2.96 -34.51 -21.31
N HIS A 374 2.84 -34.04 -20.06
CA HIS A 374 3.95 -33.55 -19.25
C HIS A 374 4.84 -32.51 -19.97
N ASN A 375 4.23 -31.65 -20.79
CA ASN A 375 4.93 -30.60 -21.52
C ASN A 375 4.98 -29.32 -20.65
N GLU A 376 6.03 -29.20 -19.84
CA GLU A 376 6.21 -28.09 -18.90
C GLU A 376 6.17 -26.71 -19.57
N ASN A 377 6.80 -26.54 -20.75
CA ASN A 377 6.77 -25.27 -21.49
C ASN A 377 5.33 -24.86 -21.86
N ALA A 378 4.50 -25.82 -22.27
CA ALA A 378 3.10 -25.55 -22.57
C ALA A 378 2.27 -25.32 -21.30
N ILE A 379 2.60 -25.98 -20.19
CA ILE A 379 1.97 -25.72 -18.89
C ILE A 379 2.25 -24.28 -18.47
N GLU A 380 3.49 -23.82 -18.54
CA GLU A 380 3.87 -22.44 -18.22
C GLU A 380 3.17 -21.40 -19.12
N GLU A 381 2.93 -21.74 -20.39
CA GLU A 381 2.18 -20.87 -21.30
C GLU A 381 0.70 -20.77 -20.92
N TYR A 382 0.04 -21.86 -20.54
CA TYR A 382 -1.41 -21.88 -20.30
C TYR A 382 -1.83 -21.80 -18.83
N GLU A 383 -0.90 -21.89 -17.89
CA GLU A 383 -1.14 -21.84 -16.45
C GLU A 383 -0.48 -20.63 -15.83
N LYS A 384 -1.30 -19.78 -15.21
CA LYS A 384 -0.84 -18.60 -14.48
C LYS A 384 0.23 -18.99 -13.45
N PRO A 385 1.46 -18.45 -13.55
CA PRO A 385 2.52 -18.80 -12.63
C PRO A 385 2.21 -18.20 -11.24
N SER A 386 2.51 -18.96 -10.19
CA SER A 386 2.54 -18.43 -8.83
C SER A 386 3.91 -17.80 -8.58
N VAL A 387 4.01 -16.49 -8.75
CA VAL A 387 5.27 -15.74 -8.59
C VAL A 387 5.31 -15.03 -7.24
N TYR A 388 6.44 -15.14 -6.55
CA TYR A 388 6.73 -14.47 -5.28
C TYR A 388 7.97 -13.62 -5.47
N PHE A 389 8.02 -12.49 -4.78
CA PHE A 389 9.21 -11.66 -4.78
C PHE A 389 10.26 -12.24 -3.83
N GLY A 390 11.49 -12.35 -4.32
CA GLY A 390 12.62 -12.98 -3.61
C GLY A 390 12.60 -14.53 -3.65
N SER A 391 13.77 -15.13 -3.87
CA SER A 391 13.95 -16.59 -4.02
C SER A 391 13.64 -17.40 -2.76
N ILE A 392 13.96 -16.85 -1.58
CA ILE A 392 13.75 -17.50 -0.27
C ILE A 392 12.25 -17.59 0.07
N ALA A 393 11.42 -16.66 -0.40
CA ALA A 393 9.99 -16.67 -0.16
C ALA A 393 9.34 -17.95 -0.71
N LYS A 394 9.76 -18.40 -1.91
CA LYS A 394 9.25 -19.63 -2.53
C LYS A 394 9.39 -20.84 -1.59
N TYR A 395 10.48 -20.94 -0.84
CA TYR A 395 10.71 -22.01 0.13
C TYR A 395 9.82 -21.87 1.37
N PHE A 396 9.71 -20.67 1.96
CA PHE A 396 8.82 -20.45 3.12
C PHE A 396 7.35 -20.70 2.77
N TYR A 397 6.88 -20.23 1.61
CA TYR A 397 5.49 -20.45 1.17
C TYR A 397 5.22 -21.92 0.83
N ALA A 398 6.21 -22.65 0.30
CA ALA A 398 6.10 -24.10 0.13
C ALA A 398 6.00 -24.83 1.49
N LEU A 399 6.77 -24.40 2.48
CA LEU A 399 6.74 -24.97 3.84
C LEU A 399 5.40 -24.72 4.55
N PHE A 400 4.86 -23.51 4.45
CA PHE A 400 3.58 -23.12 5.07
C PHE A 400 2.35 -23.35 4.19
N ARG A 401 2.51 -23.92 2.99
CA ARG A 401 1.45 -24.24 2.01
C ARG A 401 0.47 -23.09 1.71
N THR A 402 0.95 -21.86 1.66
CA THR A 402 0.09 -20.67 1.40
C THR A 402 0.27 -20.18 -0.04
N LYS A 403 -0.42 -20.85 -0.99
CA LYS A 403 -0.39 -20.49 -2.42
C LYS A 403 -1.12 -19.16 -2.73
N ASP A 404 -2.13 -18.83 -1.93
CA ASP A 404 -3.05 -17.67 -2.10
C ASP A 404 -2.39 -16.29 -1.92
N LYS A 405 -1.07 -16.23 -1.72
CA LYS A 405 -0.34 -14.98 -1.42
C LYS A 405 0.65 -14.57 -2.51
N SER A 406 0.69 -15.29 -3.63
CA SER A 406 1.48 -14.84 -4.80
C SER A 406 0.83 -13.62 -5.49
N ILE A 407 1.63 -12.88 -6.26
CA ILE A 407 1.15 -11.72 -6.99
C ILE A 407 0.04 -12.13 -7.97
N PHE A 408 -1.05 -11.36 -7.99
CA PHE A 408 -2.28 -11.67 -8.75
C PHE A 408 -2.88 -13.06 -8.48
N ASN A 409 -2.71 -13.65 -7.30
CA ASN A 409 -3.51 -14.81 -6.88
C ASN A 409 -4.26 -14.61 -5.54
N ARG A 410 -4.32 -13.37 -5.05
CA ARG A 410 -4.96 -13.08 -3.77
C ARG A 410 -6.47 -13.29 -3.82
N PHE A 411 -7.08 -13.09 -4.98
CA PHE A 411 -8.54 -13.22 -5.12
C PHE A 411 -8.98 -14.60 -5.55
N PHE A 412 -8.09 -15.60 -5.56
CA PHE A 412 -8.40 -16.96 -5.98
C PHE A 412 -9.69 -17.50 -5.31
N ASN A 413 -9.81 -17.35 -3.98
CA ASN A 413 -10.97 -17.85 -3.24
C ASN A 413 -12.29 -17.13 -3.56
N TYR A 414 -12.24 -16.02 -4.30
CA TYR A 414 -13.39 -15.21 -4.73
C TYR A 414 -13.78 -15.42 -6.20
N ARG A 415 -13.05 -16.26 -6.93
CA ARG A 415 -13.34 -16.66 -8.32
C ARG A 415 -14.49 -17.68 -8.38
N THR A 416 -15.53 -17.45 -7.59
CA THR A 416 -16.75 -18.28 -7.46
C THR A 416 -17.79 -17.87 -8.51
N TRP A 417 -17.45 -18.04 -9.79
CA TRP A 417 -18.24 -17.54 -10.93
C TRP A 417 -19.70 -17.99 -10.93
N SER A 418 -19.97 -19.21 -10.50
CA SER A 418 -21.33 -19.74 -10.33
C SER A 418 -22.18 -18.94 -9.33
N ARG A 419 -21.56 -18.38 -8.29
CA ARG A 419 -22.21 -17.52 -7.29
C ARG A 419 -22.33 -16.09 -7.79
N TRP A 420 -21.28 -15.59 -8.44
CA TRP A 420 -21.32 -14.26 -9.07
C TRP A 420 -22.44 -14.13 -10.10
N GLU A 421 -22.67 -15.14 -10.95
CA GLU A 421 -23.80 -15.15 -11.90
C GLU A 421 -25.17 -14.91 -11.23
N GLN A 422 -25.33 -15.38 -9.99
CA GLN A 422 -26.56 -15.20 -9.23
C GLN A 422 -26.63 -13.83 -8.56
N VAL A 423 -25.51 -13.37 -7.98
CA VAL A 423 -25.46 -12.17 -7.14
C VAL A 423 -25.38 -10.86 -7.95
N LEU A 424 -24.75 -10.87 -9.13
CA LEU A 424 -24.47 -9.68 -9.95
C LEU A 424 -25.70 -8.81 -10.25
N TYR A 425 -26.89 -9.41 -10.29
CA TYR A 425 -28.14 -8.75 -10.69
C TYR A 425 -29.14 -8.62 -9.55
N MET A 426 -28.76 -8.93 -8.30
CA MET A 426 -29.69 -8.95 -7.17
C MET A 426 -30.01 -7.58 -6.60
N SER A 427 -29.08 -6.63 -6.72
CA SER A 427 -29.27 -5.28 -6.20
C SER A 427 -30.42 -4.59 -6.96
N PRO A 428 -31.36 -3.95 -6.26
CA PRO A 428 -32.51 -3.28 -6.86
C PRO A 428 -32.05 -2.10 -7.73
N VAL A 429 -32.79 -1.89 -8.81
CA VAL A 429 -32.62 -0.71 -9.67
C VAL A 429 -33.66 0.32 -9.21
N PRO A 430 -33.24 1.56 -8.88
CA PRO A 430 -34.16 2.61 -8.47
C PRO A 430 -35.17 2.92 -9.57
N ASP A 431 -36.40 3.22 -9.17
CA ASP A 431 -37.38 3.79 -10.07
C ASP A 431 -37.04 5.27 -10.31
N LEU A 432 -36.78 5.61 -11.57
CA LEU A 432 -36.48 7.00 -11.95
C LEU A 432 -37.69 7.92 -11.77
N ASP A 433 -38.91 7.38 -11.87
CA ASP A 433 -40.11 8.18 -11.68
C ASP A 433 -40.15 8.75 -10.26
N ASP A 434 -39.86 7.94 -9.25
CA ASP A 434 -39.77 8.37 -7.84
C ASP A 434 -38.75 9.49 -7.61
N LEU A 435 -37.61 9.45 -8.33
CA LEU A 435 -36.52 10.42 -8.17
C LEU A 435 -36.79 11.76 -8.84
N PHE A 436 -37.47 11.73 -9.99
CA PHE A 436 -37.77 12.92 -10.80
C PHE A 436 -39.19 13.49 -10.55
N VAL A 437 -40.00 12.89 -9.67
CA VAL A 437 -41.25 13.51 -9.21
C VAL A 437 -40.94 14.88 -8.61
N THR A 438 -41.60 15.91 -9.14
CA THR A 438 -41.49 17.27 -8.64
C THR A 438 -42.50 17.47 -7.51
N LYS A 439 -42.03 17.68 -6.29
CA LYS A 439 -42.86 18.14 -5.16
C LYS A 439 -42.36 19.52 -4.74
N ASP A 440 -43.23 20.52 -4.81
CA ASP A 440 -42.93 21.92 -4.45
C ASP A 440 -41.89 22.61 -5.37
N GLY A 441 -41.85 22.26 -6.66
CA GLY A 441 -40.94 22.88 -7.63
C GLY A 441 -39.49 22.39 -7.56
N LYS A 442 -39.16 21.48 -6.63
CA LYS A 442 -37.89 20.73 -6.58
C LYS A 442 -38.16 19.23 -6.78
N THR A 443 -37.28 18.54 -7.49
CA THR A 443 -37.35 17.07 -7.56
C THR A 443 -36.94 16.45 -6.23
N GLU A 444 -37.46 15.26 -5.93
CA GLU A 444 -36.98 14.44 -4.79
C GLU A 444 -35.47 14.25 -4.86
N LEU A 445 -34.91 14.07 -6.07
CA LEU A 445 -33.47 14.07 -6.28
C LEU A 445 -32.79 15.35 -5.78
N THR A 446 -33.26 16.54 -6.16
CA THR A 446 -32.66 17.81 -5.69
C THR A 446 -32.78 17.98 -4.17
N LYS A 447 -33.96 17.71 -3.59
CA LYS A 447 -34.17 17.77 -2.13
C LYS A 447 -33.26 16.81 -1.38
N SER A 448 -33.07 15.62 -1.93
CA SER A 448 -32.21 14.62 -1.34
C SER A 448 -30.73 14.97 -1.49
N LEU A 449 -30.31 15.63 -2.57
CA LEU A 449 -28.92 16.09 -2.78
C LEU A 449 -28.57 17.24 -1.82
N GLU A 450 -29.52 18.14 -1.53
CA GLU A 450 -29.36 19.23 -0.56
C GLU A 450 -29.15 18.73 0.89
N SER A 451 -29.56 17.50 1.21
CA SER A 451 -29.37 16.89 2.54
C SER A 451 -28.14 16.00 2.68
N ILE A 452 -27.34 15.87 1.61
CA ILE A 452 -26.07 15.14 1.68
C ILE A 452 -25.04 16.06 2.36
N ALA A 453 -24.58 15.65 3.54
CA ALA A 453 -23.40 16.20 4.21
C ALA A 453 -22.22 16.28 3.23
N PRO A 454 -21.22 17.16 3.43
CA PRO A 454 -20.10 17.32 2.50
C PRO A 454 -19.51 15.95 2.13
N PRO A 455 -19.05 15.81 0.88
CA PRO A 455 -18.64 14.51 0.32
C PRO A 455 -17.72 13.77 1.27
N GLU A 456 -17.81 12.44 1.28
CA GLU A 456 -16.69 11.60 1.72
C GLU A 456 -15.44 12.19 1.08
N ILE A 457 -14.48 12.60 1.92
CA ILE A 457 -13.24 13.28 1.52
C ILE A 457 -12.74 12.59 0.26
N GLU A 458 -12.87 13.28 -0.88
CA GLU A 458 -12.27 12.81 -2.11
C GLU A 458 -10.78 12.71 -1.84
N PHE A 459 -10.23 11.52 -2.10
CA PHE A 459 -8.82 11.25 -1.89
C PHE A 459 -7.96 12.39 -2.45
N LEU A 460 -7.24 13.08 -1.56
CA LEU A 460 -6.12 13.89 -1.96
C LEU A 460 -5.10 13.00 -2.67
N ASN A 461 -4.54 13.52 -3.76
CA ASN A 461 -3.41 13.02 -4.54
C ASN A 461 -3.65 12.01 -5.66
N PHE A 462 -4.85 11.94 -6.25
CA PHE A 462 -5.06 11.03 -7.39
C PHE A 462 -5.03 11.69 -8.78
N ASN A 463 -5.38 12.97 -8.87
CA ASN A 463 -5.36 13.74 -10.11
C ASN A 463 -4.54 15.02 -9.86
N PRO A 464 -3.44 15.24 -10.59
CA PRO A 464 -2.74 16.52 -10.54
C PRO A 464 -3.61 17.69 -11.02
N ASP A 465 -4.72 17.41 -11.71
CA ASP A 465 -5.66 18.40 -12.25
C ASP A 465 -6.70 18.91 -11.22
N ASP A 466 -6.88 18.22 -10.08
CA ASP A 466 -7.78 18.65 -9.01
C ASP A 466 -7.06 19.65 -8.09
N GLN A 467 -7.09 20.91 -8.53
CA GLN A 467 -6.67 22.19 -7.91
C GLN A 467 -5.95 22.16 -6.54
N GLY A 468 -4.69 22.66 -6.54
CA GLY A 468 -4.19 23.59 -5.52
C GLY A 468 -3.76 23.02 -4.16
N TYR A 469 -2.68 22.22 -4.13
CA TYR A 469 -2.17 21.52 -2.94
C TYR A 469 -1.43 22.36 -1.88
N GLY A 470 -1.34 23.69 -2.03
CA GLY A 470 -0.54 24.52 -1.11
C GLY A 470 -1.12 24.64 0.30
N ASP A 471 -2.40 25.00 0.42
CA ASP A 471 -3.00 25.37 1.71
C ASP A 471 -3.84 24.24 2.36
N VAL A 472 -4.44 23.36 1.55
CA VAL A 472 -5.27 22.24 2.06
C VAL A 472 -4.38 21.18 2.72
N GLY A 473 -3.25 20.86 2.09
CA GLY A 473 -2.35 19.81 2.57
C GLY A 473 -1.67 20.14 3.90
N LEU A 474 -1.33 21.40 4.17
CA LEU A 474 -0.77 21.81 5.46
C LEU A 474 -1.82 21.77 6.57
N ARG A 475 -3.05 22.24 6.29
CA ARG A 475 -4.14 22.20 7.27
C ARG A 475 -4.50 20.77 7.66
N GLU A 476 -4.61 19.88 6.69
CA GLU A 476 -4.88 18.46 6.93
C GLU A 476 -3.73 17.76 7.63
N PHE A 477 -2.48 18.11 7.28
CA PHE A 477 -1.30 17.64 8.00
C PHE A 477 -1.34 18.02 9.48
N PHE A 478 -1.59 19.30 9.80
CA PHE A 478 -1.70 19.72 11.19
C PHE A 478 -2.91 19.09 11.89
N SER A 479 -4.05 18.94 11.21
CA SER A 479 -5.19 18.22 11.77
C SER A 479 -4.82 16.78 12.13
N HIS A 480 -4.16 16.06 11.21
CA HIS A 480 -3.74 14.69 11.44
C HIS A 480 -2.69 14.58 12.56
N LEU A 481 -1.72 15.50 12.60
CA LEU A 481 -0.77 15.65 13.69
C LEU A 481 -1.47 15.80 15.04
N PHE A 482 -2.48 16.67 15.12
CA PHE A 482 -3.27 16.84 16.35
C PHE A 482 -4.08 15.59 16.69
N ASP A 483 -4.72 14.93 15.72
CA ASP A 483 -5.50 13.71 15.94
C ASP A 483 -4.65 12.57 16.51
N VAL A 484 -3.40 12.44 16.03
CA VAL A 484 -2.44 11.46 16.53
C VAL A 484 -1.96 11.82 17.94
N LEU A 485 -1.62 13.09 18.19
CA LEU A 485 -1.23 13.56 19.53
C LEU A 485 -2.37 13.40 20.55
N LEU A 486 -3.63 13.50 20.12
CA LEU A 486 -4.82 13.32 20.95
C LEU A 486 -5.26 11.85 21.08
N PHE A 487 -4.53 10.90 20.49
CA PHE A 487 -4.86 9.47 20.47
C PHE A 487 -6.23 9.13 19.85
N GLU A 488 -6.86 10.03 19.10
CA GLU A 488 -8.22 9.82 18.59
C GLU A 488 -8.28 8.64 17.61
N HIS A 489 -7.29 8.55 16.71
CA HIS A 489 -7.20 7.49 15.71
C HIS A 489 -6.96 6.10 16.34
N ILE A 490 -6.09 6.05 17.35
CA ILE A 490 -5.79 4.83 18.11
C ILE A 490 -7.04 4.40 18.86
N ASN A 491 -7.71 5.34 19.54
CA ASN A 491 -8.90 5.03 20.32
C ASN A 491 -10.03 4.50 19.44
N ALA A 492 -10.25 5.09 18.26
CA ALA A 492 -11.23 4.60 17.28
C ALA A 492 -10.89 3.18 16.77
N SER A 493 -9.63 2.95 16.40
CA SER A 493 -9.17 1.67 15.84
C SER A 493 -9.15 0.54 16.87
N VAL A 494 -8.72 0.83 18.11
CA VAL A 494 -8.71 -0.08 19.26
C VAL A 494 -10.13 -0.42 19.69
N THR A 495 -11.03 0.57 19.77
CA THR A 495 -12.44 0.36 20.12
C THR A 495 -13.16 -0.51 19.09
N LYS A 496 -12.84 -0.35 17.80
CA LYS A 496 -13.38 -1.19 16.73
C LYS A 496 -12.87 -2.63 16.82
N ALA A 497 -11.55 -2.82 16.92
CA ALA A 497 -10.95 -4.16 17.03
C ALA A 497 -11.43 -4.90 18.28
N TRP A 498 -11.62 -4.19 19.40
CA TRP A 498 -12.23 -4.71 20.61
C TRP A 498 -13.67 -5.20 20.38
N ARG A 499 -14.48 -4.41 19.67
CA ARG A 499 -15.87 -4.77 19.31
C ARG A 499 -15.92 -6.00 18.39
N GLU A 500 -14.99 -6.10 17.46
CA GLU A 500 -14.93 -7.17 16.45
C GLU A 500 -14.21 -8.43 16.93
N LYS A 501 -13.65 -8.42 18.16
CA LYS A 501 -12.92 -9.54 18.80
C LYS A 501 -11.72 -10.04 17.98
N THR A 502 -11.09 -9.18 17.19
CA THR A 502 -9.92 -9.48 16.37
C THR A 502 -8.62 -9.26 17.16
N TRP A 503 -8.38 -10.07 18.20
CA TRP A 503 -7.30 -9.87 19.19
C TRP A 503 -5.87 -9.78 18.61
N GLY A 504 -5.56 -10.50 17.52
CA GLY A 504 -4.26 -10.39 16.86
C GLY A 504 -4.05 -9.02 16.20
N SER A 505 -5.08 -8.49 15.55
CA SER A 505 -5.08 -7.13 14.97
C SER A 505 -5.07 -6.06 16.07
N PHE A 506 -5.78 -6.31 17.17
CA PHE A 506 -5.82 -5.42 18.33
C PHE A 506 -4.42 -5.16 18.92
N LEU A 507 -3.66 -6.22 19.25
CA LEU A 507 -2.33 -6.06 19.83
C LEU A 507 -1.40 -5.31 18.88
N PHE A 508 -1.39 -5.69 17.60
CA PHE A 508 -0.58 -5.01 16.60
C PHE A 508 -0.93 -3.51 16.54
N ARG A 509 -2.22 -3.15 16.49
CA ARG A 509 -2.68 -1.76 16.43
C ARG A 509 -2.37 -0.94 17.67
N CYS A 510 -2.40 -1.55 18.85
CA CYS A 510 -2.00 -0.88 20.09
C CYS A 510 -0.50 -0.54 20.06
N PHE A 511 0.35 -1.50 19.69
CA PHE A 511 1.79 -1.26 19.55
C PHE A 511 2.08 -0.19 18.50
N ASP A 512 1.44 -0.33 17.34
CA ASP A 512 1.54 0.58 16.21
C ASP A 512 1.16 2.02 16.59
N GLY A 513 0.06 2.21 17.32
CA GLY A 513 -0.32 3.52 17.84
C GLY A 513 0.72 4.15 18.77
N VAL A 514 1.37 3.35 19.63
CA VAL A 514 2.44 3.84 20.51
C VAL A 514 3.68 4.25 19.71
N PHE A 515 4.07 3.45 18.71
CA PHE A 515 5.19 3.77 17.83
C PHE A 515 4.91 4.99 16.96
N GLU A 516 3.70 5.12 16.43
CA GLU A 516 3.26 6.29 15.69
C GLU A 516 3.31 7.55 16.58
N TYR A 517 2.78 7.49 17.79
CA TYR A 517 2.89 8.61 18.75
C TYR A 517 4.35 8.98 19.05
N ALA A 518 5.21 7.98 19.30
CA ALA A 518 6.64 8.21 19.49
C ALA A 518 7.30 8.82 18.25
N ALA A 519 6.90 8.40 17.04
CA ALA A 519 7.38 8.94 15.78
C ALA A 519 7.17 10.44 15.68
N TYR A 520 5.92 10.87 15.93
CA TYR A 520 5.54 12.27 15.88
C TYR A 520 6.28 13.10 16.93
N ILE A 521 6.39 12.61 18.16
CA ILE A 521 7.15 13.33 19.21
C ILE A 521 8.61 13.47 18.82
N ILE A 522 9.27 12.39 18.41
CA ILE A 522 10.70 12.41 18.07
C ILE A 522 10.95 13.34 16.89
N THR A 523 10.11 13.27 15.85
CA THR A 523 10.23 14.13 14.66
C THR A 523 10.05 15.61 15.01
N VAL A 524 9.08 15.94 15.88
CA VAL A 524 8.86 17.32 16.34
C VAL A 524 9.96 17.80 17.29
N ALA A 525 10.48 16.93 18.16
CA ALA A 525 11.52 17.27 19.13
C ALA A 525 12.92 17.38 18.51
N PHE A 526 13.20 16.64 17.44
CA PHE A 526 14.50 16.56 16.79
C PHE A 526 15.10 17.93 16.41
N PRO A 527 14.38 18.85 15.74
CA PRO A 527 14.89 20.18 15.43
C PRO A 527 15.29 20.98 16.67
N PHE A 528 14.52 20.88 17.76
CA PHE A 528 14.83 21.58 19.00
C PHE A 528 16.11 21.02 19.64
N PHE A 529 16.31 19.71 19.57
CA PHE A 529 17.54 19.08 20.06
C PHE A 529 18.77 19.49 19.25
N VAL A 530 18.66 19.67 17.93
CA VAL A 530 19.78 20.14 17.10
C VAL A 530 20.15 21.60 17.40
N ILE A 531 19.20 22.41 17.85
CA ILE A 531 19.40 23.85 18.15
C ILE A 531 20.00 24.08 19.54
N VAL A 532 19.62 23.26 20.53
CA VAL A 532 20.03 23.38 21.95
C VAL A 532 21.37 22.73 22.17
#